data_AF-A0A2D9HS43-F1
#
_entry.id   AF-A0A2D9HS43-F1
#
_cell.length_a   1.000
_cell.length_b   1.000
_cell.length_c   1.000
_cell.angle_alpha   90.00
_cell.angle_beta   90.00
_cell.angle_gamma   90.00
#
_symmetry.space_group_name_H-M   'P 1'
#
loop_
_entity.id
_entity.type
_entity.pdbx_description
1 polymer ?
#
loop_
_entity_poly.entity_id
_entity_poly.type
_entity_poly.pdbx_seq_one_letter_code
_entity_poly.pdbx_strand_id
1 'polypeptide(L)'
;MRHPCLRFRRLDRLRDTWPMATAAAPAVSEPDAVEELFALMQGSFDSKAQAERDSAFYAISLHMHQVWPERGHFLYVEQALASMQEKPYRQRIYQLKAEGDEVASYVYKLPVDSLWIGKWR
;
A
#
# COMPACT_ATOMS: atom_id res chain seq x y z
N MET A 1 5.96 -16.48 71.49
CA MET A 1 4.86 -15.52 71.22
C MET A 1 4.45 -15.67 69.76
N ARG A 2 3.20 -16.05 69.52
CA ARG A 2 2.60 -16.29 68.19
C ARG A 2 1.34 -15.40 68.05
N HIS A 3 1.04 -15.08 66.78
CA HIS A 3 -0.19 -14.51 66.18
C HIS A 3 -0.18 -13.00 65.89
N PRO A 4 -0.94 -12.50 64.88
CA PRO A 4 -1.85 -13.20 63.95
C PRO A 4 -1.69 -12.90 62.46
N CYS A 5 -2.29 -13.82 61.70
CA CYS A 5 -2.70 -13.76 60.29
C CYS A 5 -3.72 -12.63 60.04
N LEU A 6 -3.57 -11.85 58.97
CA LEU A 6 -4.67 -11.09 58.37
C LEU A 6 -4.73 -11.28 56.85
N ARG A 7 -5.80 -11.98 56.49
CA ARG A 7 -6.31 -12.38 55.18
C ARG A 7 -6.96 -11.15 54.54
N PHE A 8 -6.44 -10.65 53.42
CA PHE A 8 -7.14 -9.60 52.67
C PHE A 8 -8.19 -10.23 51.74
N ARG A 9 -9.44 -9.82 51.96
CA ARG A 9 -10.65 -10.34 51.32
C ARG A 9 -10.76 -9.86 49.87
N ARG A 10 -11.18 -10.79 49.01
CA ARG A 10 -11.80 -10.54 47.71
C ARG A 10 -12.98 -9.56 47.89
N LEU A 11 -12.99 -8.45 47.15
CA LEU A 11 -14.16 -7.59 46.99
C LEU A 11 -14.76 -7.89 45.61
N ASP A 12 -15.76 -8.76 45.60
CA ASP A 12 -16.71 -8.92 44.50
C ASP A 12 -17.74 -7.78 44.55
N ARG A 13 -17.72 -6.90 43.53
CA ARG A 13 -18.83 -6.04 43.01
C ARG A 13 -18.20 -5.05 42.02
N LEU A 14 -18.58 -4.95 40.75
CA LEU A 14 -19.90 -5.07 40.13
C LEU A 14 -19.83 -5.85 38.80
N ARG A 15 -20.79 -6.76 38.61
CA ARG A 15 -21.20 -7.23 37.28
C ARG A 15 -22.34 -6.33 36.83
N ASP A 16 -22.02 -5.30 36.05
CA ASP A 16 -23.04 -4.60 35.27
C ASP A 16 -23.24 -5.38 33.97
N THR A 17 -24.39 -6.03 33.89
CA THR A 17 -24.85 -6.82 32.75
C THR A 17 -25.21 -5.89 31.61
N TRP A 18 -24.31 -5.73 30.64
CA TRP A 18 -24.67 -5.18 29.32
C TRP A 18 -25.33 -6.27 28.48
N PRO A 19 -26.52 -6.08 27.91
CA PRO A 19 -27.11 -7.08 27.03
C PRO A 19 -26.30 -7.14 25.74
N MET A 20 -25.60 -8.25 25.52
CA MET A 20 -25.00 -8.61 24.24
C MET A 20 -26.12 -8.99 23.26
N ALA A 21 -26.80 -8.00 22.69
CA ALA A 21 -27.49 -8.21 21.42
C ALA A 21 -26.41 -8.15 20.32
N THR A 22 -25.88 -9.32 19.95
CA THR A 22 -25.07 -9.46 18.73
C THR A 22 -26.03 -9.44 17.55
N ALA A 23 -26.42 -8.25 17.11
CA ALA A 23 -26.78 -8.08 15.72
C ALA A 23 -25.45 -8.03 14.95
N ALA A 24 -25.18 -9.06 14.15
CA ALA A 24 -24.11 -8.98 13.18
C ALA A 24 -24.41 -7.78 12.28
N ALA A 25 -23.59 -6.73 12.36
CA ALA A 25 -23.56 -5.71 11.33
C ALA A 25 -23.41 -6.42 9.97
N PRO A 26 -24.06 -5.94 8.90
CA PRO A 26 -23.79 -6.49 7.57
C PRO A 26 -22.27 -6.46 7.37
N ALA A 27 -21.68 -7.60 7.01
CA ALA A 27 -20.29 -7.65 6.61
C ALA A 27 -20.18 -6.78 5.37
N VAL A 28 -19.81 -5.51 5.57
CA VAL A 28 -19.33 -4.65 4.52
C VAL A 28 -18.09 -5.39 4.02
N SER A 29 -18.19 -6.00 2.85
CA SER A 29 -17.01 -6.52 2.18
C SER A 29 -16.10 -5.33 2.01
N GLU A 30 -14.97 -5.30 2.73
CA GLU A 30 -13.96 -4.28 2.46
C GLU A 30 -13.66 -4.30 0.95
N PRO A 31 -13.48 -3.14 0.30
CA PRO A 31 -13.01 -3.15 -1.08
C PRO A 31 -11.80 -4.09 -1.16
N ASP A 32 -11.73 -4.90 -2.22
CA ASP A 32 -10.57 -5.77 -2.43
C ASP A 32 -9.31 -4.90 -2.31
N ALA A 33 -8.49 -5.15 -1.28
CA ALA A 33 -7.33 -4.33 -0.97
C ALA A 33 -6.38 -4.21 -2.17
N VAL A 34 -6.39 -5.21 -3.06
CA VAL A 34 -5.67 -5.16 -4.34
C VAL A 34 -6.26 -4.11 -5.26
N GLU A 35 -7.58 -4.06 -5.42
CA GLU A 35 -8.27 -3.08 -6.28
C GLU A 35 -8.08 -1.66 -5.76
N GLU A 36 -8.20 -1.45 -4.45
CA GLU A 36 -8.00 -0.14 -3.84
C GLU A 36 -6.55 0.33 -4.04
N LEU A 37 -5.57 -0.52 -3.73
CA LEU A 37 -4.16 -0.18 -3.92
C LEU A 37 -3.83 0.03 -5.40
N PHE A 38 -4.39 -0.80 -6.30
CA PHE A 38 -4.18 -0.66 -7.74
C PHE A 38 -4.73 0.66 -8.27
N ALA A 39 -5.90 1.11 -7.78
CA ALA A 39 -6.44 2.41 -8.13
C ALA A 39 -5.56 3.56 -7.61
N LEU A 40 -5.07 3.48 -6.38
CA LEU A 40 -4.20 4.51 -5.77
C LEU A 40 -2.82 4.61 -6.43
N MET A 41 -2.26 3.48 -6.87
CA MET A 41 -0.95 3.44 -7.50
C MET A 41 -0.96 3.96 -8.94
N GLN A 42 -2.13 4.12 -9.57
CA GLN A 42 -2.23 4.61 -10.94
C GLN A 42 -2.13 6.13 -10.99
N GLY A 43 -1.27 6.63 -11.87
CA GLY A 43 -1.12 8.05 -12.10
C GLY A 43 0.30 8.47 -12.46
N SER A 44 0.48 9.78 -12.50
CA SER A 44 1.76 10.44 -12.69
C SER A 44 2.08 11.24 -11.43
N PHE A 45 3.26 11.02 -10.87
CA PHE A 45 3.72 11.57 -9.61
C PHE A 45 5.09 12.20 -9.79
N ASP A 46 5.47 13.11 -8.90
CA ASP A 46 6.81 13.68 -8.89
C ASP A 46 7.29 14.06 -7.48
N SER A 47 8.61 14.18 -7.32
CA SER A 47 9.27 14.62 -6.09
C SER A 47 9.79 16.06 -6.15
N LYS A 48 9.28 16.91 -7.05
CA LYS A 48 9.80 18.26 -7.27
C LYS A 48 9.79 19.10 -5.99
N ALA A 49 8.67 19.11 -5.27
CA ALA A 49 8.55 19.87 -4.03
C ALA A 49 9.49 19.37 -2.91
N GLN A 50 9.93 18.11 -2.96
CA GLN A 50 10.96 17.61 -2.04
C GLN A 50 12.34 18.12 -2.45
N ALA A 51 12.70 18.02 -3.73
CA ALA A 51 13.99 18.46 -4.26
C ALA A 51 14.20 19.98 -4.14
N GLU A 52 13.13 20.77 -4.19
CA GLU A 52 13.18 22.22 -3.94
C GLU A 52 13.47 22.56 -2.48
N ARG A 53 13.05 21.70 -1.54
CA ARG A 53 13.28 21.89 -0.10
C ARG A 53 14.64 21.37 0.36
N ASP A 54 15.11 20.29 -0.27
CA ASP A 54 16.38 19.65 0.06
C ASP A 54 17.11 19.23 -1.21
N SER A 55 18.22 19.92 -1.49
CA SER A 55 19.05 19.70 -2.67
C SER A 55 19.79 18.36 -2.69
N ALA A 56 19.78 17.59 -1.59
CA ALA A 56 20.29 16.23 -1.57
C ALA A 56 19.39 15.26 -2.37
N PHE A 57 18.14 15.64 -2.67
CA PHE A 57 17.19 14.84 -3.43
C PHE A 57 17.04 15.34 -4.87
N TYR A 58 16.97 14.40 -5.81
CA TYR A 58 16.64 14.71 -7.19
C TYR A 58 15.13 14.93 -7.39
N ALA A 59 14.76 15.81 -8.33
CA ALA A 59 13.40 15.88 -8.84
C ALA A 59 13.17 14.71 -9.82
N ILE A 60 12.37 13.74 -9.39
CA ILE A 60 12.05 12.51 -10.12
C ILE A 60 10.60 12.56 -10.57
N SER A 61 10.34 12.07 -11.77
CA SER A 61 9.00 11.79 -12.27
C SER A 61 8.77 10.28 -12.26
N LEU A 62 7.56 9.88 -11.84
CA LEU A 62 7.11 8.50 -11.74
C LEU A 62 5.77 8.38 -12.46
N HIS A 63 5.71 7.52 -13.48
CA HIS A 63 4.49 7.20 -14.21
C HIS A 63 4.14 5.74 -13.94
N MET A 64 2.89 5.49 -13.52
CA MET A 64 2.37 4.17 -13.17
C MET A 64 1.00 4.00 -13.80
N HIS A 65 0.89 3.20 -14.86
CA HIS A 65 -0.34 3.08 -15.64
C HIS A 65 -0.66 1.63 -15.94
N GLN A 66 -1.95 1.29 -15.92
CA GLN A 66 -2.39 -0.08 -16.23
C GLN A 66 -1.94 -0.52 -17.62
N VAL A 67 -1.48 -1.76 -17.69
CA VAL A 67 -1.23 -2.48 -18.94
C VAL A 67 -1.93 -3.82 -18.92
N TRP A 68 -2.28 -4.33 -20.11
CA TRP A 68 -3.01 -5.58 -20.29
C TRP A 68 -4.24 -5.68 -19.36
N PRO A 69 -5.27 -4.81 -19.54
CA PRO A 69 -6.46 -4.81 -18.69
C PRO A 69 -7.14 -6.18 -18.57
N GLU A 70 -7.01 -7.01 -19.60
CA GLU A 70 -7.51 -8.38 -19.65
C GLU A 70 -6.72 -9.39 -18.79
N ARG A 71 -5.59 -8.99 -18.20
CA ARG A 71 -4.69 -9.86 -17.41
C ARG A 71 -4.66 -9.52 -15.92
N GLY A 72 -5.45 -8.54 -15.46
CA GLY A 72 -5.54 -8.14 -14.06
C GLY A 72 -4.70 -6.89 -13.72
N HIS A 73 -4.21 -6.84 -12.48
CA HIS A 73 -3.57 -5.65 -11.88
C HIS A 73 -2.10 -5.47 -12.26
N PHE A 74 -1.85 -5.29 -13.56
CA PHE A 74 -0.52 -4.99 -14.08
C PHE A 74 -0.34 -3.49 -14.33
N LEU A 75 0.77 -2.93 -13.84
CA LEU A 75 1.18 -1.55 -14.09
C LEU A 75 2.49 -1.53 -14.88
N TYR A 76 2.53 -0.75 -15.95
CA TYR A 76 3.78 -0.25 -16.48
C TYR A 76 4.27 0.91 -15.61
N VAL A 77 5.54 0.83 -15.18
CA VAL A 77 6.17 1.77 -14.27
C VAL A 77 7.40 2.35 -14.93
N GLU A 78 7.45 3.67 -15.06
CA GLU A 78 8.56 4.42 -15.62
C GLU A 78 9.04 5.50 -14.65
N GLN A 79 10.35 5.58 -14.42
CA GLN A 79 10.98 6.60 -13.59
C GLN A 79 12.12 7.29 -14.34
N ALA A 80 12.10 8.62 -14.28
CA ALA A 80 13.10 9.47 -14.89
C ALA A 80 13.40 10.70 -14.01
N LEU A 81 14.53 11.35 -14.25
CA LEU A 81 14.72 12.71 -13.76
C LEU A 81 13.69 13.62 -14.44
N ALA A 82 13.11 14.57 -13.70
CA ALA A 82 12.10 15.48 -14.24
C ALA A 82 12.59 16.26 -15.48
N SER A 83 13.90 16.52 -15.56
CA SER A 83 14.56 17.18 -16.70
C SER A 83 14.93 16.25 -17.87
N MET A 84 14.81 14.93 -17.70
CA MET A 84 15.24 13.92 -18.67
C MET A 84 14.22 12.79 -18.84
N GLN A 85 12.95 13.14 -19.02
CA GLN A 85 11.83 12.21 -19.18
C GLN A 85 12.01 11.21 -20.34
N GLU A 86 12.70 11.61 -21.42
CA GLU A 86 12.96 10.74 -22.58
C GLU A 86 14.15 9.78 -22.37
N LYS A 87 14.75 9.76 -21.17
CA LYS A 87 15.85 8.87 -20.76
C LYS A 87 15.59 8.30 -19.36
N PRO A 88 14.51 7.52 -19.19
CA PRO A 88 14.21 6.92 -17.89
C PRO A 88 15.34 5.98 -17.47
N TYR A 89 15.73 6.05 -16.19
CA TYR A 89 16.74 5.15 -15.64
C TYR A 89 16.13 3.82 -15.18
N ARG A 90 14.79 3.76 -15.04
CA ARG A 90 14.08 2.54 -14.64
C ARG A 90 12.72 2.42 -15.33
N GLN A 91 12.54 1.28 -16.00
CA GLN A 91 11.25 0.82 -16.52
C GLN A 91 10.96 -0.58 -15.97
N ARG A 92 9.75 -0.84 -15.47
CA ARG A 92 9.33 -2.12 -14.88
C ARG A 92 7.87 -2.43 -15.21
N ILE A 93 7.52 -3.70 -15.06
CA ILE A 93 6.13 -4.13 -14.94
C ILE A 93 5.92 -4.54 -13.49
N TYR A 94 4.90 -3.98 -12.84
CA TYR A 94 4.46 -4.39 -11.51
C TYR A 94 3.19 -5.21 -11.67
N GLN A 95 3.04 -6.29 -10.91
CA GLN A 95 1.78 -7.02 -10.76
C GLN A 95 1.39 -7.03 -9.29
N LEU A 96 0.17 -6.58 -8.98
CA LEU A 96 -0.40 -6.70 -7.64
C LEU A 96 -1.21 -7.99 -7.54
N LYS A 97 -1.10 -8.69 -6.40
CA LYS A 97 -1.90 -9.88 -6.07
C LYS A 97 -2.21 -9.92 -4.58
N ALA A 98 -3.37 -10.45 -4.22
CA ALA A 98 -3.67 -10.82 -2.85
C ALA A 98 -2.87 -12.07 -2.46
N GLU A 99 -2.26 -12.06 -1.28
CA GLU A 99 -1.60 -13.20 -0.65
C GLU A 99 -2.06 -13.30 0.80
N GLY A 100 -3.16 -14.02 1.02
CA GLY A 100 -3.83 -14.04 2.33
C GLY A 100 -4.37 -12.66 2.66
N ASP A 101 -3.92 -12.09 3.79
CA ASP A 101 -4.31 -10.76 4.27
C ASP A 101 -3.34 -9.65 3.78
N GLU A 102 -2.37 -9.98 2.93
CA GLU A 102 -1.39 -9.03 2.37
C GLU A 102 -1.60 -8.81 0.86
N VAL A 103 -1.05 -7.70 0.34
CA VAL A 103 -0.94 -7.45 -1.11
C VAL A 103 0.53 -7.55 -1.53
N ALA A 104 0.84 -8.54 -2.37
CA ALA A 104 2.16 -8.73 -2.93
C ALA A 104 2.35 -7.88 -4.21
N SER A 105 3.51 -7.24 -4.32
CA SER A 105 3.93 -6.52 -5.54
C SER A 105 5.08 -7.26 -6.23
N TYR A 106 4.76 -7.93 -7.34
CA TYR A 106 5.74 -8.63 -8.16
C TYR A 106 6.35 -7.69 -9.19
N VAL A 107 7.68 -7.60 -9.23
CA VAL A 107 8.40 -6.65 -10.10
C VAL A 107 9.17 -7.38 -11.20
N TYR A 108 8.79 -7.14 -12.44
CA TYR A 108 9.40 -7.74 -13.63
C TYR A 108 10.24 -6.71 -14.39
N LYS A 109 11.35 -7.19 -14.95
CA LYS A 109 12.17 -6.42 -15.90
C LYS A 109 11.59 -6.58 -17.30
N LEU A 110 11.60 -5.50 -18.07
CA LEU A 110 11.28 -5.55 -19.48
C LEU A 110 12.51 -5.99 -20.27
N PRO A 111 12.37 -6.90 -21.24
CA PRO A 111 13.41 -7.11 -22.24
C PRO A 111 13.49 -5.87 -23.14
N VAL A 112 14.70 -5.37 -23.37
CA VAL A 112 14.98 -4.19 -24.23
C VAL A 112 14.09 -2.99 -23.84
N ASP A 113 14.34 -2.46 -22.64
CA ASP A 113 13.57 -1.37 -22.03
C ASP A 113 13.47 -0.09 -22.89
N SER A 114 14.51 0.21 -23.66
CA SER A 114 14.54 1.36 -24.59
C SER A 114 13.40 1.42 -25.62
N LEU A 115 12.77 0.29 -25.96
CA LEU A 115 11.61 0.25 -26.87
C LEU A 115 10.33 0.80 -26.23
N TRP A 116 10.31 0.91 -24.90
CA TRP A 116 9.11 1.20 -24.11
C TRP A 116 9.08 2.60 -23.50
N ILE A 117 10.11 3.42 -23.77
CA ILE A 117 10.21 4.77 -23.23
C ILE A 117 8.96 5.58 -23.60
N GLY A 118 8.32 6.18 -22.60
CA GLY A 118 7.15 7.03 -22.79
C GLY A 118 5.89 6.29 -23.23
N LYS A 119 5.81 4.96 -23.13
CA LYS A 119 4.60 4.18 -23.51
C LYS A 119 3.46 4.24 -22.49
N TRP A 120 3.60 5.05 -21.44
CA TRP A 120 2.54 5.33 -20.47
C TRP A 120 1.54 6.41 -20.93
N ARG A 121 1.85 7.16 -21.99
CA ARG A 121 1.02 8.22 -22.59
C ARG A 121 0.50 7.83 -23.98
#